data_AF-A0A7K9U0E4-F1
#
_entry.id   AF-A0A7K9U0E4-F1
#
_cell.length_a   1.000
_cell.length_b   1.000
_cell.length_c   1.000
_cell.angle_alpha   90.00
_cell.angle_beta   90.00
_cell.angle_gamma   90.00
#
_symmetry.space_group_name_H-M   'P 1'
#
loop_
_entity.id
_entity.type
_entity.pdbx_description
1 polymer ?
#
loop_
_entity_poly.entity_id
_entity_poly.type
_entity_poly.pdbx_seq_one_letter_code
_entity_poly.pdbx_strand_id
1 'polypeptide(L)'
;TPLHTRCILDGGRSQELSRFYEQTQQHREFYLDKSRKLHPLPYFLLPSKEKEKYPHPLDLPPLSTRTRWHLWRASPENLQPYQTFPSGKRVTSQERENRDSFFEYRA
;
A
#
# COMPACT_ATOMS: atom_id res chain seq x y z
N THR A 1 49.68 5.33 9.97
CA THR A 1 48.24 5.61 9.80
C THR A 1 47.89 5.39 8.33
N PRO A 2 47.02 4.45 7.95
CA PRO A 2 46.73 4.21 6.56
C PRO A 2 45.69 5.21 6.06
N LEU A 3 45.97 5.88 4.94
CA LEU A 3 45.05 6.78 4.26
C LEU A 3 43.95 5.94 3.57
N HIS A 4 42.74 5.97 4.13
CA HIS A 4 41.56 5.40 3.51
C HIS A 4 41.01 6.40 2.48
N THR A 5 41.26 6.16 1.20
CA THR A 5 40.71 6.95 0.09
C THR A 5 39.21 6.68 -0.02
N ARG A 6 38.39 7.71 0.27
CA ARG A 6 36.93 7.61 0.45
C ARG A 6 36.12 7.46 -0.85
N CYS A 7 36.74 7.48 -2.02
CA CYS A 7 36.03 7.34 -3.29
C CYS A 7 36.86 6.51 -4.27
N ILE A 8 36.44 5.28 -4.54
CA ILE A 8 36.94 4.50 -5.68
C ILE A 8 36.35 5.16 -6.94
N LEU A 9 37.11 6.10 -7.50
CA LEU A 9 36.84 6.72 -8.80
C LEU A 9 37.23 5.74 -9.92
N ASP A 10 36.55 4.59 -9.99
CA ASP A 10 36.70 3.72 -11.16
C ASP A 10 35.80 4.27 -12.27
N GLY A 11 36.37 5.11 -13.13
CA GLY A 11 35.70 5.61 -14.34
C GLY A 11 35.12 4.47 -15.19
N GLY A 12 35.82 3.33 -15.24
CA GLY A 12 35.32 2.10 -15.89
C GLY A 12 34.03 1.58 -15.26
N ARG A 13 33.94 1.54 -13.93
CA ARG A 13 32.73 1.11 -13.20
C ARG A 13 31.55 2.03 -13.49
N SER A 14 31.77 3.34 -13.59
CA SER A 14 30.70 4.29 -13.93
C SER A 14 30.15 4.05 -15.34
N GLN A 15 31.02 3.73 -16.30
CA GLN A 15 30.63 3.42 -17.67
C GLN A 15 29.88 2.08 -17.78
N GLU A 16 30.29 1.07 -17.01
CA GLU A 16 29.57 -0.20 -16.89
C GLU A 16 28.17 0.00 -16.30
N LEU A 17 28.03 0.81 -15.26
CA LEU A 17 26.73 1.14 -14.66
C LEU A 17 25.83 1.87 -15.65
N SER A 18 26.35 2.81 -16.43
CA SER A 18 25.58 3.49 -17.47
C SER A 18 25.10 2.52 -18.56
N ARG A 19 25.96 1.61 -19.03
CA ARG A 19 25.58 0.58 -20.01
C ARG A 19 24.53 -0.39 -19.47
N PHE A 20 24.70 -0.85 -18.24
CA PHE A 20 23.72 -1.72 -17.58
C PHE A 20 22.37 -1.02 -17.44
N TYR A 21 22.37 0.24 -17.01
CA TYR A 21 21.15 1.03 -16.90
C TYR A 21 20.43 1.18 -18.25
N GLU A 22 21.15 1.50 -19.32
CA GLU A 22 20.58 1.64 -20.65
C GLU A 22 19.95 0.33 -21.16
N GLN A 23 20.65 -0.80 -21.01
CA GLN A 23 20.13 -2.12 -21.36
C GLN A 23 18.85 -2.45 -20.56
N THR A 24 18.86 -2.24 -19.24
CA THR A 24 17.68 -2.53 -18.42
C THR A 24 16.46 -1.71 -18.81
N GLN A 25 16.63 -0.45 -19.23
CA GLN A 25 15.51 0.34 -19.76
C GLN A 25 14.99 -0.22 -21.09
N GLN A 26 15.87 -0.61 -22.01
CA GLN A 26 15.45 -1.25 -23.28
C GLN A 26 14.67 -2.55 -23.03
N HIS A 27 15.14 -3.39 -22.10
CA HIS A 27 14.41 -4.59 -21.69
C HIS A 27 13.06 -4.26 -21.05
N ARG A 28 12.99 -3.20 -20.23
CA ARG A 28 11.74 -2.75 -19.63
C ARG A 28 10.75 -2.27 -20.69
N GLU A 29 11.19 -1.48 -21.67
CA GLU A 29 10.36 -1.03 -22.79
C GLU A 29 9.87 -2.19 -23.64
N PHE A 30 10.70 -3.21 -23.86
CA PHE A 30 10.30 -4.44 -24.56
C PHE A 30 9.14 -5.16 -23.87
N TYR A 31 9.15 -5.23 -22.53
CA TYR A 31 8.05 -5.82 -21.75
C TYR A 31 6.87 -4.87 -21.52
N LEU A 32 7.03 -3.56 -21.73
CA LEU A 32 5.97 -2.55 -21.70
C LEU A 32 5.16 -2.51 -23.02
N ASP A 33 5.00 -3.66 -23.67
CA ASP A 33 4.35 -3.80 -24.96
C ASP A 33 3.01 -3.01 -25.02
N LYS A 34 2.94 -2.08 -25.97
CA LYS A 34 1.77 -1.22 -26.23
C LYS A 34 0.58 -2.01 -26.76
N SER A 35 0.77 -3.28 -27.11
CA SER A 35 -0.26 -4.19 -27.62
C SER A 35 -1.32 -4.60 -26.58
N ARG A 36 -1.23 -4.13 -25.32
CA ARG A 36 -2.05 -4.55 -24.17
C ARG A 36 -2.07 -6.06 -23.90
N LYS A 37 -1.23 -6.84 -24.59
CA LYS A 37 -1.10 -8.28 -24.40
C LYS A 37 -0.09 -8.52 -23.29
N LEU A 38 -0.60 -8.68 -22.07
CA LEU A 38 0.18 -9.22 -20.96
C LEU A 38 0.58 -10.65 -21.33
N HIS A 39 1.86 -10.86 -21.63
CA HIS A 39 2.43 -12.21 -21.74
C HIS A 39 2.62 -12.74 -20.32
N PRO A 40 1.74 -13.64 -19.83
CA PRO A 40 1.86 -14.14 -18.48
C PRO A 40 3.09 -15.04 -18.45
N LEU A 41 4.09 -14.65 -17.66
CA LEU A 41 5.26 -15.50 -17.46
C LEU A 41 4.80 -16.76 -16.72
N PRO A 42 5.03 -17.96 -17.27
CA PRO A 42 4.46 -19.20 -16.73
C PRO A 42 4.94 -19.51 -15.31
N TYR A 43 6.09 -18.98 -14.90
CA TYR A 43 6.69 -19.20 -13.58
C TYR A 43 6.05 -18.38 -12.44
N PHE A 44 5.26 -17.35 -12.75
CA PHE A 44 4.59 -16.51 -11.75
C PHE A 44 3.09 -16.76 -11.68
N LEU A 45 2.59 -17.76 -12.42
CA LEU A 45 1.21 -18.18 -12.32
C LEU A 45 1.09 -19.15 -11.15
N LEU A 46 0.34 -18.76 -10.11
CA LEU A 46 -0.09 -19.74 -9.12
C LEU A 46 -0.87 -20.85 -9.85
N PRO A 47 -0.50 -22.13 -9.68
CA PRO A 47 -1.27 -23.24 -10.21
C PRO A 47 -2.74 -23.08 -9.84
N SER A 48 -3.65 -23.24 -10.80
CA SER A 48 -5.09 -23.05 -10.58
C SER A 48 -5.63 -23.89 -9.42
N LYS A 49 -5.03 -25.06 -9.20
CA LYS A 49 -5.34 -25.99 -8.10
C LYS A 49 -4.91 -25.50 -6.72
N GLU A 50 -4.00 -24.52 -6.63
CA GLU A 50 -3.51 -23.98 -5.36
C GLU A 50 -4.35 -22.81 -4.83
N LYS A 51 -5.18 -22.18 -5.67
CA LYS A 51 -6.05 -21.08 -5.24
C LYS A 51 -7.04 -21.49 -4.14
N GLU A 52 -7.50 -22.74 -4.16
CA GLU A 52 -8.39 -23.27 -3.11
C GLU A 52 -7.65 -23.54 -1.80
N LYS A 53 -6.37 -23.93 -1.88
CA LYS A 53 -5.52 -24.24 -0.72
C LYS A 53 -4.92 -22.99 -0.10
N TYR A 54 -4.60 -21.99 -0.92
CA TYR A 54 -4.00 -20.72 -0.55
C TYR A 54 -4.76 -19.59 -1.26
N PRO A 55 -5.90 -19.16 -0.71
CA PRO A 55 -6.64 -18.03 -1.26
C PRO A 55 -5.73 -16.80 -1.28
N HIS A 56 -5.85 -15.99 -2.34
CA HIS A 56 -5.07 -14.77 -2.44
C HIS A 56 -5.45 -13.84 -1.27
N PRO A 57 -4.50 -13.16 -0.60
CA PRO A 57 -4.81 -12.32 0.57
C PRO A 57 -5.77 -11.16 0.25
N LEU A 58 -5.89 -10.80 -1.03
CA LEU A 58 -6.85 -9.78 -1.51
C LEU A 58 -8.20 -10.37 -1.96
N ASP A 59 -8.32 -11.69 -2.07
CA ASP A 59 -9.59 -12.37 -2.34
C ASP A 59 -10.39 -12.44 -1.04
N LEU A 60 -10.91 -11.29 -0.63
CA LEU A 60 -11.74 -11.19 0.57
C LEU A 60 -13.08 -11.88 0.31
N PRO A 61 -13.56 -12.72 1.25
CA PRO A 61 -14.89 -13.30 1.12
C PRO A 61 -15.95 -12.19 1.10
N PRO A 62 -17.15 -12.45 0.53
CA PRO A 62 -18.23 -11.49 0.53
C PRO A 62 -18.52 -11.01 1.96
N LEU A 63 -18.36 -9.70 2.19
CA LEU A 63 -18.58 -9.14 3.51
C LEU A 63 -20.06 -9.26 3.89
N SER A 64 -20.33 -9.58 5.17
CA SER A 64 -21.70 -9.55 5.71
C SER A 64 -22.28 -8.13 5.63
N THR A 65 -23.60 -7.99 5.60
CA THR A 65 -24.28 -6.68 5.59
C THR A 65 -23.89 -5.84 6.81
N ARG A 66 -23.79 -6.47 7.98
CA ARG A 66 -23.32 -5.84 9.23
C ARG A 66 -21.89 -5.31 9.09
N THR A 67 -20.97 -6.13 8.59
CA THR A 67 -19.56 -5.73 8.41
C THR A 67 -19.44 -4.58 7.40
N ARG A 68 -20.17 -4.65 6.28
CA ARG A 68 -20.21 -3.55 5.29
C ARG A 68 -20.71 -2.25 5.93
N TRP A 69 -21.76 -2.32 6.74
CA TRP A 69 -22.29 -1.14 7.41
C TRP A 69 -21.31 -0.55 8.43
N HIS A 70 -20.60 -1.38 9.20
CA HIS A 70 -19.55 -0.91 10.10
C HIS A 70 -18.40 -0.24 9.34
N LEU A 71 -17.90 -0.84 8.26
CA LEU A 71 -16.84 -0.26 7.43
C LEU A 71 -17.29 1.04 6.78
N TRP A 72 -18.51 1.09 6.26
CA TRP A 72 -19.08 2.29 5.66
C TRP A 72 -19.11 3.45 6.67
N ARG A 73 -19.55 3.22 7.91
CA ARG A 73 -19.55 4.27 8.96
C ARG A 73 -18.16 4.66 9.46
N ALA A 74 -17.19 3.75 9.40
CA ALA A 74 -15.81 4.02 9.79
C ALA A 74 -14.99 4.69 8.68
N SER A 75 -15.50 4.73 7.45
CA SER A 75 -14.83 5.39 6.32
C SER A 75 -14.64 6.89 6.63
N PRO A 76 -13.44 7.46 6.39
CA PRO A 76 -13.17 8.88 6.59
C PRO A 76 -14.20 9.81 5.91
N GLU A 77 -14.72 9.40 4.76
CA GLU A 77 -15.73 10.15 3.99
C GLU A 77 -17.09 10.26 4.69
N ASN A 78 -17.43 9.27 5.53
CA ASN A 78 -18.69 9.19 6.24
C ASN A 78 -18.57 9.57 7.73
N LEU A 79 -17.36 9.93 8.17
CA LEU A 79 -17.17 10.44 9.53
C LEU A 79 -17.90 11.77 9.67
N GLN A 80 -18.96 11.76 10.47
CA GLN A 80 -19.69 12.97 10.78
C GLN A 80 -18.77 13.96 11.52
N PRO A 81 -18.79 15.26 11.17
CA PRO A 81 -17.98 16.27 11.85
C PRO A 81 -18.50 16.60 13.26
N TYR A 82 -19.63 16.01 13.66
CA TYR A 82 -20.26 16.21 14.97
C TYR A 82 -20.82 14.90 15.53
N GLN A 83 -20.88 14.81 16.86
CA GLN A 83 -21.59 13.76 17.59
C GLN A 83 -22.84 14.34 18.26
N THR A 84 -23.99 13.69 18.12
CA THR A 84 -25.22 14.09 18.83
C THR A 84 -25.41 13.18 20.06
N PHE A 85 -25.49 13.78 21.25
CA PHE A 85 -25.81 13.04 22.48
C PHE A 85 -27.29 12.62 22.51
N PRO A 86 -27.66 11.63 23.35
CA PRO A 86 -29.07 11.27 23.59
C PRO A 86 -29.94 12.46 24.04
N SER A 87 -29.33 13.48 24.66
CA SER A 87 -29.97 14.75 25.03
C SER A 87 -30.25 15.69 23.85
N GLY A 88 -29.87 15.31 22.63
CA GLY A 88 -30.00 16.12 21.41
C GLY A 88 -28.89 17.16 21.21
N LYS A 89 -27.99 17.35 22.19
CA LYS A 89 -26.86 18.27 22.07
C LYS A 89 -25.85 17.76 21.06
N ARG A 90 -25.45 18.62 20.12
CA ARG A 90 -24.38 18.36 19.16
C ARG A 90 -23.05 18.84 19.72
N VAL A 91 -22.03 18.01 19.54
CA VAL A 91 -20.65 18.24 19.95
C VAL A 91 -19.79 18.34 18.71
N THR A 92 -18.90 19.32 18.67
CA THR A 92 -17.95 19.49 17.58
C THR A 92 -16.88 18.39 17.58
N SER A 93 -16.16 18.22 16.46
CA SER A 93 -15.03 17.30 16.38
C SER A 93 -13.96 17.58 17.44
N GLN A 94 -13.65 18.86 17.71
CA GLN A 94 -12.64 19.27 18.69
C GLN A 94 -13.02 18.87 20.13
N GLU A 95 -14.25 19.14 20.54
CA GLU A 95 -14.73 18.77 21.87
C GLU A 95 -14.77 17.24 22.04
N ARG A 96 -15.09 16.50 20.97
CA ARG A 96 -15.04 15.04 20.96
C ARG A 96 -13.61 14.54 21.18
N GLU A 97 -12.64 15.07 20.44
CA GLU A 97 -11.23 14.70 20.54
C GLU A 97 -10.64 15.01 21.92
N ASN A 98 -10.97 16.18 22.49
CA ASN A 98 -10.59 16.55 23.85
C ASN A 98 -11.14 15.56 24.90
N ARG A 99 -12.38 15.10 24.71
CA ARG A 99 -12.99 14.09 25.57
C ARG A 99 -12.33 12.72 25.39
N ASP A 100 -12.15 12.28 24.15
CA ASP A 100 -11.63 10.94 23.86
C ASP A 100 -10.18 10.82 24.37
N SER A 101 -9.35 11.85 24.18
CA SER A 101 -7.99 11.90 24.75
C SER A 101 -7.97 11.79 26.28
N PHE A 102 -8.92 12.42 26.98
CA PHE A 102 -9.03 12.29 28.44
C PHE A 102 -9.22 10.83 28.91
N PHE A 103 -9.92 10.00 28.13
CA PHE A 103 -10.13 8.59 28.48
C PHE A 103 -8.96 7.69 28.07
N GLU A 104 -8.31 7.95 26.94
CA GLU A 104 -7.13 7.20 26.49
C GLU A 104 -5.95 7.30 27.48
N TYR A 105 -5.73 8.47 28.11
CA TYR A 105 -4.65 8.65 29.10
C TYR A 105 -4.95 8.05 30.49
N ARG A 106 -6.15 7.51 30.71
CA ARG A 106 -6.56 6.89 31.97
C ARG A 106 -6.65 5.36 31.92
N ALA A 107 -6.49 4.76 30.74
CA ALA A 107 -6.45 3.32 30.52
C ALA A 107 -5.01 2.79 30.65
#